data_AF-A0AA86E2R4-F1
#
_entry.id   AF-A0AA86E2R4-F1
#
_cell.length_a   1.000
_cell.length_b   1.000
_cell.length_c   1.000
_cell.angle_alpha   90.00
_cell.angle_beta   90.00
_cell.angle_gamma   90.00
#
_symmetry.space_group_name_H-M   'P 1'
#
loop_
_entity.id
_entity.type
_entity.pdbx_description
1 polymer ?
#
loop_
_entity_poly.entity_id
_entity_poly.type
_entity_poly.pdbx_seq_one_letter_code
_entity_poly.pdbx_strand_id
1 'polypeptide(L)'
;MWAVDKILLSMLLLSSTSFAYQDIIEETTNSLCSVPVEIIEVIAKVERHAKRPVGYQYIIAFNKQEEANTVKTAIGKDLFLDWRTIDCKNTRLCTKLLSYIVKDFNIDNMDLGAFQINYHHHKMPLDDYFSFEKSYLKACNYLETLIANYGYSWQSIAKYNHKDPKVNYAYLQKISTILGSNQ
;
A
#
# COMPACT_ATOMS: atom_id res chain seq x y z
N MET A 1 -41.90 24.19 -27.86
CA MET A 1 -41.64 25.27 -26.89
C MET A 1 -42.36 24.89 -25.58
N TRP A 2 -41.76 24.48 -24.48
CA TRP A 2 -40.38 24.33 -24.00
C TRP A 2 -40.37 23.12 -23.05
N ALA A 3 -39.59 22.08 -23.35
CA ALA A 3 -39.30 20.99 -22.43
C ALA A 3 -37.78 20.79 -22.41
N VAL A 4 -37.07 21.84 -21.98
CA VAL A 4 -35.61 21.85 -21.86
C VAL A 4 -35.25 22.49 -20.52
N ASP A 5 -35.83 22.06 -19.41
CA ASP A 5 -35.49 22.65 -18.10
C ASP A 5 -35.67 21.69 -16.90
N LYS A 6 -35.47 20.39 -17.09
CA LYS A 6 -35.43 19.42 -15.97
C LYS A 6 -34.31 18.39 -16.00
N ILE A 7 -33.36 18.51 -16.93
CA ILE A 7 -32.20 17.60 -17.02
C ILE A 7 -30.92 18.27 -16.48
N LEU A 8 -30.88 19.59 -16.28
CA LEU A 8 -29.68 20.27 -15.77
C LEU A 8 -29.55 20.30 -14.24
N LEU A 9 -30.59 19.93 -13.48
CA LEU A 9 -30.57 20.07 -12.01
C LEU A 9 -30.21 18.77 -11.26
N SER A 10 -30.10 17.62 -11.94
CA SER A 10 -29.67 16.36 -11.32
C SER A 10 -28.17 16.07 -11.48
N MET A 11 -27.47 16.79 -12.35
CA MET A 11 -26.01 16.65 -12.50
C MET A 11 -25.19 17.51 -11.52
N LEU A 12 -25.83 18.40 -10.75
CA LEU A 12 -25.14 19.32 -9.83
C LEU A 12 -25.16 18.90 -8.35
N LEU A 13 -25.81 17.78 -8.00
CA LEU A 13 -25.92 17.30 -6.61
C LEU A 13 -25.14 16.02 -6.32
N LEU A 14 -24.36 15.50 -7.28
CA LEU A 14 -23.52 14.31 -7.10
C LEU A 14 -22.03 14.60 -6.87
N SER A 15 -21.60 15.86 -6.88
CA SER A 15 -20.18 16.22 -6.69
C SER A 15 -19.81 16.63 -5.26
N SER A 16 -20.79 17.00 -4.42
CA SER A 16 -20.52 17.48 -3.05
C SER A 16 -20.48 16.37 -1.99
N THR A 17 -20.99 15.17 -2.29
CA THR A 17 -20.95 14.03 -1.35
C THR A 17 -19.61 13.30 -1.32
N SER A 18 -18.79 13.44 -2.37
CA SER A 18 -17.45 12.81 -2.41
C SER A 18 -16.44 13.48 -1.48
N PHE A 19 -16.50 14.81 -1.32
CA PHE A 19 -15.53 15.53 -0.49
C PHE A 19 -15.74 15.26 1.00
N ALA A 20 -16.98 15.38 1.48
CA ALA A 20 -17.29 15.09 2.89
C ALA A 20 -16.97 13.63 3.28
N TYR A 21 -17.13 12.67 2.36
CA TYR A 21 -16.77 11.28 2.63
C TYR A 21 -15.24 11.06 2.71
N GLN A 22 -14.47 11.77 1.87
CA GLN A 22 -13.00 11.72 1.93
C GLN A 22 -12.48 12.38 3.22
N ASP A 23 -13.02 13.54 3.59
CA ASP A 23 -12.63 14.27 4.80
C ASP A 23 -12.90 13.44 6.07
N ILE A 24 -14.05 12.75 6.14
CA ILE A 24 -14.39 11.86 7.26
C ILE A 24 -13.43 10.67 7.36
N ILE A 25 -13.04 10.06 6.23
CA ILE A 25 -12.07 8.95 6.24
C ILE A 25 -10.72 9.44 6.75
N GLU A 26 -10.26 10.60 6.27
CA GLU A 26 -8.99 11.21 6.67
C GLU A 26 -8.97 11.51 8.18
N GLU A 27 -10.03 12.15 8.71
CA GLU A 27 -10.18 12.47 10.12
C GLU A 27 -10.24 11.22 11.01
N THR A 28 -10.96 10.18 10.56
CA THR A 28 -11.08 8.92 11.33
C THR A 28 -9.74 8.16 11.36
N THR A 29 -9.03 8.09 10.24
CA THR A 29 -7.70 7.45 10.17
C THR A 29 -6.64 8.17 10.99
N ASN A 30 -6.69 9.51 11.02
CA ASN A 30 -5.79 10.34 11.84
C ASN A 30 -6.05 10.18 13.35
N SER A 31 -7.29 9.92 13.77
CA SER A 31 -7.60 9.66 15.19
C SER A 31 -7.08 8.31 15.71
N LEU A 32 -6.90 7.33 14.81
CA LEU A 32 -6.50 5.96 15.13
C LEU A 32 -5.00 5.70 14.96
N CYS A 33 -4.25 6.67 14.45
CA CYS A 33 -2.82 6.58 14.20
C CYS A 33 -2.09 7.74 14.88
N SER A 34 -1.23 7.45 15.86
CA SER A 34 -0.45 8.48 16.55
C SER A 34 0.82 8.89 15.78
N VAL A 35 1.18 8.16 14.73
CA VAL A 35 2.30 8.50 13.86
C VAL A 35 1.87 9.65 12.93
N PRO A 36 2.65 10.75 12.84
CA PRO A 36 2.32 11.85 11.93
C PRO A 36 2.09 11.39 10.49
N VAL A 37 1.07 11.95 9.85
CA VAL A 37 0.65 11.58 8.50
C VAL A 37 1.79 11.67 7.49
N GLU A 38 2.68 12.65 7.66
CA GLU A 38 3.85 12.87 6.80
C GLU A 38 4.83 11.68 6.83
N ILE A 39 4.96 10.99 7.97
CA ILE A 39 5.79 9.79 8.07
C ILE A 39 5.13 8.63 7.31
N ILE A 40 3.82 8.45 7.48
CA ILE A 40 3.09 7.40 6.77
C ILE A 40 3.13 7.62 5.26
N GLU A 41 3.00 8.88 4.81
CA GLU A 41 3.20 9.24 3.41
C GLU A 41 4.60 8.90 2.91
N VAL A 42 5.63 9.17 3.71
CA VAL A 42 7.01 8.81 3.34
C VAL A 42 7.14 7.31 3.17
N ILE A 43 6.58 6.49 4.07
CA ILE A 43 6.56 5.03 3.91
C ILE A 43 5.84 4.64 2.61
N ALA A 44 4.64 5.17 2.35
CA ALA A 44 3.93 4.89 1.10
C ALA A 44 4.72 5.32 -0.15
N LYS A 45 5.49 6.41 -0.08
CA LYS A 45 6.36 6.88 -1.18
C LYS A 45 7.57 5.96 -1.38
N VAL A 46 8.18 5.44 -0.31
CA VAL A 46 9.31 4.49 -0.40
C VAL A 46 8.86 3.14 -0.91
N GLU A 47 7.71 2.65 -0.45
CA GLU A 47 7.17 1.32 -0.76
C GLU A 47 6.50 1.24 -2.14
N ARG A 48 6.20 2.38 -2.78
CA ARG A 48 5.51 2.36 -4.07
C ARG A 48 6.31 1.67 -5.16
N HIS A 49 5.59 1.04 -6.07
CA HIS A 49 6.15 0.70 -7.37
C HIS A 49 6.26 1.96 -8.26
N ALA A 50 7.40 2.19 -8.91
CA ALA A 50 7.69 3.42 -9.68
C ALA A 50 6.69 3.72 -10.82
N LYS A 51 6.02 2.69 -11.36
CA LYS A 51 4.99 2.83 -12.40
C LYS A 51 3.59 3.17 -11.86
N ARG A 52 3.42 3.36 -10.55
CA ARG A 52 2.11 3.57 -9.91
C ARG A 52 2.15 4.80 -8.97
N PRO A 53 1.01 5.47 -8.76
CA PRO A 53 0.93 6.58 -7.83
C PRO A 53 1.20 6.11 -6.39
N VAL A 54 1.54 7.07 -5.52
CA VAL A 54 1.66 6.82 -4.07
C VAL A 54 0.33 6.28 -3.55
N GLY A 55 0.38 5.29 -2.66
CA GLY A 55 -0.82 4.68 -2.08
C GLY A 55 -1.53 3.68 -2.98
N TYR A 56 -1.01 3.38 -4.17
CA TYR A 56 -1.62 2.38 -5.04
C TYR A 56 -1.59 0.98 -4.41
N GLN A 57 -2.76 0.47 -4.04
CA GLN A 57 -2.89 -0.70 -3.18
C GLN A 57 -3.05 -2.05 -3.91
N TYR A 58 -3.13 -2.07 -5.25
CA TYR A 58 -3.46 -3.30 -5.99
C TYR A 58 -2.22 -4.01 -6.54
N ILE A 59 -1.23 -4.23 -5.67
CA ILE A 59 0.06 -4.84 -6.04
C ILE A 59 0.44 -6.00 -5.12
N ILE A 60 1.08 -7.01 -5.72
CA ILE A 60 1.69 -8.16 -5.06
C ILE A 60 3.15 -8.20 -5.52
N ALA A 61 4.10 -8.09 -4.60
CA ALA A 61 5.53 -8.13 -4.90
C ALA A 61 6.19 -9.38 -4.32
N PHE A 62 6.88 -10.15 -5.17
CA PHE A 62 7.59 -11.36 -4.78
C PHE A 62 8.97 -11.06 -4.23
N ASN A 63 9.34 -11.69 -3.10
CA ASN A 63 10.68 -11.54 -2.53
C ASN A 63 11.74 -12.43 -3.22
N LYS A 64 11.34 -13.42 -4.01
CA LYS A 64 12.25 -14.26 -4.80
C LYS A 64 11.91 -14.28 -6.28
N GLN A 65 12.94 -14.23 -7.13
CA GLN A 65 12.78 -14.21 -8.58
C GLN A 65 12.25 -15.52 -9.16
N GLU A 66 12.68 -16.65 -8.60
CA GLU A 66 12.22 -17.98 -9.02
C GLU A 66 10.70 -18.14 -8.81
N GLU A 67 10.20 -17.71 -7.65
CA GLU A 67 8.78 -17.70 -7.31
C GLU A 67 7.99 -16.79 -8.28
N ALA A 68 8.50 -15.59 -8.53
CA ALA A 68 7.89 -14.66 -9.49
C ALA A 68 7.82 -15.25 -10.90
N ASN A 69 8.87 -15.93 -11.36
CA ASN A 69 8.93 -16.54 -12.69
C ASN A 69 7.96 -17.72 -12.83
N THR A 70 7.85 -18.55 -11.79
CA THR A 70 6.88 -19.64 -11.73
C THR A 70 5.46 -19.10 -11.89
N VAL A 71 5.07 -18.10 -11.09
CA VAL A 71 3.74 -17.49 -11.18
C VAL A 71 3.53 -16.80 -12.54
N LYS A 72 4.53 -16.07 -13.04
CA LYS A 72 4.47 -15.39 -14.35
C LYS A 72 4.22 -16.35 -15.51
N THR A 73 4.75 -17.57 -15.42
CA THR A 73 4.53 -18.62 -16.42
C THR A 73 3.08 -19.12 -16.37
N ALA A 74 2.50 -19.21 -15.17
CA ALA A 74 1.14 -19.70 -14.98
C ALA A 74 0.05 -18.68 -15.34
N ILE A 75 0.21 -17.40 -14.97
CA ILE A 75 -0.83 -16.37 -15.13
C ILE A 75 -0.60 -15.41 -16.31
N GLY A 76 0.54 -15.53 -16.97
CA GLY A 76 0.96 -14.64 -18.05
C GLY A 76 1.66 -13.37 -17.57
N LYS A 77 2.44 -12.77 -18.48
CA LYS A 77 3.28 -11.60 -18.20
C LYS A 77 2.51 -10.27 -18.16
N ASP A 78 1.31 -10.21 -18.70
CA ASP A 78 0.59 -8.95 -18.91
C ASP A 78 0.14 -8.27 -17.62
N LEU A 79 0.03 -9.05 -16.54
CA LEU A 79 -0.26 -8.55 -15.20
C LEU A 79 0.99 -8.06 -14.47
N PHE A 80 2.21 -8.33 -14.97
CA PHE A 80 3.45 -7.93 -14.30
C PHE A 80 3.88 -6.52 -14.71
N LEU A 81 4.20 -5.69 -13.72
CA LEU A 81 4.80 -4.37 -13.92
C LEU A 81 6.29 -4.46 -14.21
N ASP A 82 6.96 -5.43 -13.60
CA ASP A 82 8.39 -5.69 -13.70
C ASP A 82 8.68 -7.18 -13.43
N TRP A 83 9.90 -7.51 -13.02
CA TRP A 83 10.25 -8.90 -12.78
C TRP A 83 9.51 -9.52 -11.57
N ARG A 84 9.13 -8.71 -10.55
CA ARG A 84 8.62 -9.17 -9.25
C ARG A 84 7.21 -8.70 -8.89
N THR A 85 6.64 -7.74 -9.61
CA THR A 85 5.42 -7.07 -9.16
C THR A 85 4.26 -7.37 -10.08
N ILE A 86 3.21 -7.97 -9.55
CA ILE A 86 1.91 -8.08 -10.21
C ILE A 86 1.10 -6.81 -9.91
N ASP A 87 0.44 -6.28 -10.92
CA ASP A 87 -0.61 -5.28 -10.79
C ASP A 87 -1.97 -5.90 -11.10
N CYS A 88 -2.73 -6.14 -10.03
CA CYS A 88 -4.01 -6.79 -10.09
C CYS A 88 -5.20 -5.83 -10.21
N LYS A 89 -4.97 -4.51 -10.38
CA LYS A 89 -5.97 -3.49 -10.76
C LYS A 89 -7.10 -3.20 -9.75
N ASN A 90 -7.53 -4.16 -8.95
CA ASN A 90 -8.59 -4.03 -7.95
C ASN A 90 -8.49 -5.12 -6.86
N THR A 91 -9.13 -4.88 -5.72
CA THR A 91 -9.15 -5.79 -4.55
C THR A 91 -9.61 -7.20 -4.88
N ARG A 92 -10.65 -7.35 -5.72
CA ARG A 92 -11.22 -8.67 -6.06
C ARG A 92 -10.21 -9.53 -6.80
N LEU A 93 -9.53 -8.97 -7.80
CA LEU A 93 -8.52 -9.71 -8.56
C LEU A 93 -7.27 -9.97 -7.71
N CYS A 94 -6.83 -9.01 -6.89
CA CYS A 94 -5.70 -9.21 -6.00
C CYS A 94 -5.96 -10.33 -4.97
N THR A 95 -7.13 -10.35 -4.34
CA THR A 95 -7.51 -11.40 -3.37
C THR A 95 -7.55 -12.78 -4.01
N LYS A 96 -8.10 -12.88 -5.23
CA LYS A 96 -8.13 -14.14 -5.98
C LYS A 96 -6.74 -14.61 -6.37
N LEU A 97 -5.90 -13.73 -6.91
CA LEU A 97 -4.53 -14.06 -7.30
C LEU A 97 -3.68 -14.43 -6.10
N LEU A 98 -3.76 -13.68 -5.00
CA LEU A 98 -3.05 -14.02 -3.77
C LEU A 98 -3.48 -15.39 -3.24
N SER A 99 -4.79 -15.68 -3.21
CA SER A 99 -5.30 -16.99 -2.80
C SER A 99 -4.79 -18.12 -3.70
N TYR A 100 -4.80 -17.90 -5.01
CA TYR A 100 -4.27 -18.85 -6.00
C TYR A 100 -2.78 -19.08 -5.80
N ILE A 101 -1.99 -18.01 -5.62
CA ILE A 101 -0.54 -18.08 -5.45
C ILE A 101 -0.17 -18.90 -4.20
N VAL A 102 -0.82 -18.59 -3.07
CA VAL A 102 -0.57 -19.27 -1.80
C VAL A 102 -0.97 -20.74 -1.86
N LYS A 103 -2.14 -21.05 -2.43
CA LYS A 103 -2.66 -22.43 -2.45
C LYS A 103 -1.94 -23.33 -3.46
N ASP A 104 -1.66 -22.81 -4.64
CA ASP A 104 -1.25 -23.66 -5.78
C ASP A 104 0.26 -23.68 -5.96
N PHE A 105 0.99 -22.66 -5.48
CA PHE A 105 2.46 -22.62 -5.54
C PHE A 105 3.14 -22.65 -4.16
N ASN A 106 2.38 -22.61 -3.06
CA ASN A 106 2.91 -22.57 -1.69
C ASN A 106 3.91 -21.40 -1.48
N ILE A 107 3.61 -20.24 -2.09
CA ILE A 107 4.40 -19.02 -1.95
C ILE A 107 3.69 -18.09 -0.97
N ASP A 108 4.36 -17.75 0.14
CA ASP A 108 3.79 -16.90 1.20
C ASP A 108 4.70 -15.73 1.61
N ASN A 109 5.94 -15.66 1.13
CA ASN A 109 6.82 -14.52 1.38
C ASN A 109 6.69 -13.47 0.26
N MET A 110 5.65 -12.65 0.37
CA MET A 110 5.34 -11.56 -0.57
C MET A 110 4.99 -10.29 0.18
N ASP A 111 5.28 -9.14 -0.43
CA ASP A 111 4.90 -7.83 0.08
C ASP A 111 3.66 -7.32 -0.65
N LEU A 112 2.66 -6.87 0.11
CA LEU A 112 1.32 -6.64 -0.41
C LEU A 112 0.85 -5.20 -0.20
N GLY A 113 0.16 -4.68 -1.20
CA GLY A 113 -0.59 -3.43 -1.07
C GLY A 113 0.25 -2.16 -0.99
N ALA A 114 -0.40 -1.06 -0.60
CA ALA A 114 0.14 0.29 -0.66
C ALA A 114 1.38 0.50 0.23
N PHE A 115 1.46 -0.26 1.31
CA PHE A 115 2.53 -0.18 2.32
C PHE A 115 3.42 -1.42 2.32
N GLN A 116 3.31 -2.28 1.28
CA GLN A 116 4.14 -3.47 1.09
C GLN A 116 4.20 -4.34 2.36
N ILE A 117 3.04 -4.60 2.96
CA ILE A 117 2.92 -5.40 4.18
C ILE A 117 3.24 -6.85 3.84
N ASN A 118 4.24 -7.41 4.50
CA ASN A 118 4.68 -8.77 4.22
C ASN A 118 3.64 -9.82 4.67
N TYR A 119 3.16 -10.63 3.73
CA TYR A 119 2.14 -11.66 3.95
C TYR A 119 2.58 -12.72 4.95
N HIS A 120 3.86 -13.10 4.98
CA HIS A 120 4.36 -14.12 5.89
C HIS A 120 4.39 -13.59 7.33
N HIS A 121 4.88 -12.38 7.54
CA HIS A 121 5.10 -11.81 8.87
C HIS A 121 3.89 -11.08 9.48
N HIS A 122 2.98 -10.55 8.66
CA HIS A 122 1.91 -9.66 9.14
C HIS A 122 0.52 -10.09 8.67
N LYS A 123 0.03 -11.22 9.21
CA LYS A 123 -1.27 -11.77 8.82
C LYS A 123 -2.43 -10.80 9.09
N MET A 124 -3.30 -10.67 8.09
CA MET A 124 -4.59 -9.97 8.11
C MET A 124 -5.53 -10.62 7.07
N PRO A 125 -6.84 -10.32 7.09
CA PRO A 125 -7.77 -10.70 6.02
C PRO A 125 -7.24 -10.31 4.63
N LEU A 126 -7.54 -11.13 3.60
CA LEU A 126 -6.89 -10.98 2.29
C LEU A 126 -7.24 -9.67 1.59
N ASP A 127 -8.48 -9.22 1.73
CA ASP A 127 -9.00 -7.96 1.21
C ASP A 127 -8.37 -6.76 1.90
N ASP A 128 -8.05 -6.87 3.20
CA ASP A 128 -7.46 -5.78 3.97
C ASP A 128 -6.06 -5.38 3.50
N TYR A 129 -5.25 -6.32 2.98
CA TYR A 129 -3.97 -5.98 2.36
C TYR A 129 -4.13 -5.02 1.18
N PHE A 130 -5.25 -5.11 0.47
CA PHE A 130 -5.57 -4.33 -0.72
C PHE A 130 -6.66 -3.28 -0.44
N SER A 131 -6.76 -2.83 0.81
CA SER A 131 -7.56 -1.69 1.27
C SER A 131 -6.60 -0.63 1.80
N PHE A 132 -6.65 0.60 1.27
CA PHE A 132 -5.76 1.68 1.73
C PHE A 132 -5.93 1.92 3.23
N GLU A 133 -7.16 2.10 3.72
CA GLU A 133 -7.45 2.40 5.12
C GLU A 133 -6.93 1.29 6.06
N LYS A 134 -7.20 0.02 5.75
CA LYS A 134 -6.80 -1.10 6.61
C LYS A 134 -5.30 -1.33 6.59
N SER A 135 -4.67 -1.23 5.42
CA SER A 135 -3.22 -1.33 5.29
C SER A 135 -2.50 -0.13 5.91
N TYR A 136 -3.06 1.08 5.84
CA TYR A 136 -2.58 2.27 6.54
C TYR A 136 -2.53 2.03 8.04
N LEU A 137 -3.64 1.59 8.64
CA LEU A 137 -3.71 1.34 10.08
C LEU A 137 -2.73 0.24 10.51
N LYS A 138 -2.58 -0.80 9.69
CA LYS A 138 -1.60 -1.86 9.94
C LYS A 138 -0.16 -1.33 9.92
N ALA A 139 0.18 -0.49 8.94
CA ALA A 139 1.50 0.13 8.84
C ALA A 139 1.76 1.08 10.00
N CYS A 140 0.77 1.90 10.38
CA CYS A 140 0.86 2.81 11.51
C CYS A 140 1.12 2.06 12.81
N ASN A 141 0.30 1.07 13.16
CA ASN A 141 0.47 0.28 14.39
C ASN A 141 1.85 -0.38 14.46
N TYR A 142 2.40 -0.80 13.31
CA TYR A 142 3.75 -1.36 13.25
C TYR A 142 4.82 -0.30 13.52
N LEU A 143 4.69 0.89 12.94
CA LEU A 143 5.58 2.02 13.24
C LEU A 143 5.49 2.48 14.70
N GLU A 144 4.29 2.55 15.28
CA GLU A 144 4.11 2.84 16.71
C GLU A 144 4.86 1.83 17.57
N THR A 145 4.78 0.54 17.22
CA THR A 145 5.53 -0.52 17.91
C THR A 145 7.04 -0.31 17.78
N LEU A 146 7.53 0.09 16.60
CA LEU A 146 8.96 0.37 16.40
C LEU A 146 9.41 1.61 17.18
N ILE A 147 8.62 2.68 17.19
CA ILE A 147 8.87 3.91 17.92
C ILE A 147 8.90 3.65 19.43
N ALA A 148 7.93 2.88 19.94
CA ALA A 148 7.89 2.52 21.35
C ALA A 148 9.12 1.70 21.79
N ASN A 149 9.61 0.81 20.93
CA ASN A 149 10.74 -0.08 21.25
C ASN A 149 12.12 0.55 21.03
N TYR A 150 12.24 1.50 20.09
CA TYR A 150 13.55 2.02 19.63
C TYR A 150 13.66 3.55 19.70
N GLY A 151 12.64 4.25 20.18
CA GLY A 151 12.57 5.70 20.23
C GLY A 151 12.14 6.34 18.91
N TYR A 152 11.75 7.61 18.96
CA TYR A 152 11.29 8.35 17.78
C TYR A 152 12.47 8.90 16.97
N SER A 153 12.86 8.19 15.91
CA SER A 153 13.94 8.60 15.00
C SER A 153 13.76 8.00 13.60
N TRP A 154 14.42 8.57 12.59
CA TRP A 154 14.42 7.99 11.24
C TRP A 154 15.07 6.61 11.19
N GLN A 155 16.05 6.35 12.05
CA GLN A 155 16.67 5.03 12.21
C GLN A 155 15.66 4.00 12.73
N SER A 156 14.77 4.41 13.64
CA SER A 156 13.67 3.57 14.14
C SER A 156 12.61 3.35 13.07
N ILE A 157 12.22 4.41 12.35
CA ILE A 157 11.24 4.33 11.25
C ILE A 157 11.74 3.41 10.13
N ALA A 158 13.03 3.47 9.78
CA ALA A 158 13.62 2.59 8.77
C ALA A 158 13.57 1.09 9.15
N LYS A 159 13.33 0.76 10.43
CA LYS A 159 13.09 -0.63 10.85
C LYS A 159 11.76 -1.21 10.35
N TYR A 160 10.90 -0.37 9.77
CA TYR A 160 9.71 -0.82 9.04
C TYR A 160 10.09 -1.88 7.99
N ASN A 161 11.18 -1.64 7.24
CA ASN A 161 11.66 -2.59 6.24
C ASN A 161 12.41 -3.78 6.86
N HIS A 162 13.35 -3.52 7.77
CA HIS A 162 14.10 -4.58 8.43
C HIS A 162 14.72 -4.11 9.76
N LYS A 163 14.80 -4.99 10.77
CA LYS A 163 15.29 -4.62 12.10
C LYS A 163 16.81 -4.42 12.17
N ASP A 164 17.58 -5.14 11.36
CA ASP A 164 19.04 -4.98 11.25
C ASP A 164 19.40 -3.65 10.55
N PRO A 165 20.13 -2.74 11.22
CA PRO A 165 20.59 -1.47 10.64
C PRO A 165 21.41 -1.62 9.35
N LYS A 166 22.19 -2.70 9.20
CA LYS A 166 23.00 -2.91 7.99
C LYS A 166 22.13 -3.18 6.76
N VAL A 167 21.02 -3.88 6.98
CA VAL A 167 20.06 -4.25 5.92
C VAL A 167 19.15 -3.07 5.60
N ASN A 168 18.67 -2.35 6.62
CA ASN A 168 17.74 -1.24 6.41
C ASN A 168 18.41 0.09 6.01
N TYR A 169 19.74 0.15 5.95
CA TYR A 169 20.45 1.38 5.59
C TYR A 169 20.03 1.91 4.22
N ALA A 170 19.89 1.03 3.21
CA ALA A 170 19.41 1.43 1.89
C ALA A 170 17.99 2.01 1.93
N TYR A 171 17.14 1.48 2.83
CA TYR A 171 15.79 1.98 3.05
C TYR A 171 15.82 3.38 3.70
N LEU A 172 16.67 3.57 4.71
CA LEU A 172 16.89 4.87 5.34
C LEU A 172 17.38 5.93 4.32
N GLN A 173 18.25 5.55 3.38
CA GLN A 173 18.70 6.48 2.32
C GLN A 173 17.53 6.91 1.42
N LYS A 174 16.63 5.99 1.05
CA LYS A 174 15.42 6.34 0.28
C LYS A 174 14.53 7.32 1.03
N ILE A 175 14.32 7.09 2.33
CA ILE A 175 13.60 8.03 3.21
C ILE A 175 14.25 9.42 3.13
N SER A 176 15.56 9.52 3.35
CA SER A 176 16.29 10.78 3.33
C SER A 176 16.19 11.51 1.98
N THR A 177 16.26 10.78 0.87
CA THR A 177 16.08 11.37 -0.47
C THR A 177 14.70 11.99 -0.64
N ILE A 178 13.65 11.31 -0.19
CA ILE A 178 12.27 11.80 -0.28
C ILE A 178 12.08 13.05 0.58
N LEU A 179 12.63 13.06 1.79
CA LEU A 179 12.56 14.21 2.69
C LEU A 179 13.30 15.44 2.14
N GLY A 180 14.48 15.23 1.54
CA GLY A 180 15.27 16.32 0.92
C GLY A 180 14.69 16.84 -0.39
N SER A 181 13.81 16.08 -1.05
CA SER A 181 13.13 16.52 -2.28
C SER A 181 11.91 17.41 -2.03
N ASN A 182 11.50 17.56 -0.76
CA ASN A 182 10.37 18.40 -0.34
C ASN A 182 10.82 19.74 0.28
N GLN A 183 12.10 20.09 0.17
CA GLN A 183 12.69 21.39 0.56
C GLN A 183 12.96 22.22 -0.69
#